data_AF-A0A8S9RFN4-F1
#
_entry.id   AF-A0A8S9RFN4-F1
#
_cell.length_a   1.000
_cell.length_b   1.000
_cell.length_c   1.000
_cell.angle_alpha   90.00
_cell.angle_beta   90.00
_cell.angle_gamma   90.00
#
_symmetry.space_group_name_H-M   'P 1'
#
loop_
_entity.id
_entity.type
_entity.pdbx_description
1 polymer ?
#
loop_
_entity_poly.entity_id
_entity_poly.type
_entity_poly.pdbx_seq_one_letter_code
_entity_poly.pdbx_strand_id
1 'polypeptide(L)'
;MYIYLPNDKEGLSALLEKIGSKPGFIDNHIPHHRVSEGAFGIPKFKFSFEFEASDVLKDMGLTSPFTRGEGTEAAAVSFADILTCPAYQSRKPDFIADHPFLFTVREDKSGVVVFMGQALDPSKH
;
A
#
# COMPACT_ATOMS: atom_id res chain seq x y z
N MET A 1 -0.26 1.50 -11.07
CA MET A 1 0.69 1.01 -10.03
C MET A 1 1.12 2.21 -9.22
N TYR A 2 1.09 2.11 -7.90
CA TYR A 2 1.49 3.15 -6.96
C TYR A 2 2.68 2.65 -6.15
N ILE A 3 3.67 3.51 -5.92
CA ILE A 3 4.84 3.23 -5.09
C ILE A 3 4.79 4.17 -3.89
N TYR A 4 4.87 3.60 -2.70
CA TYR A 4 4.95 4.31 -1.43
C TYR A 4 6.38 4.19 -0.92
N LEU A 5 7.15 5.23 -1.16
CA LEU A 5 8.56 5.34 -0.79
C LEU A 5 8.67 6.13 0.53
N PRO A 6 9.11 5.52 1.64
CA PRO A 6 9.44 6.26 2.85
C PRO A 6 10.55 7.30 2.59
N ASN A 7 10.62 8.35 3.40
CA ASN A 7 11.74 9.29 3.32
C ASN A 7 13.01 8.73 3.98
N ASP A 8 12.84 7.85 4.97
CA ASP A 8 13.92 7.18 5.70
C ASP A 8 14.15 5.78 5.12
N LYS A 9 15.41 5.38 4.94
CA LYS A 9 15.78 4.05 4.43
C LYS A 9 15.27 2.90 5.30
N GLU A 10 15.07 3.14 6.60
CA GLU A 10 14.51 2.17 7.54
C GLU A 10 13.00 2.40 7.80
N GLY A 11 12.39 3.36 7.12
CA GLY A 11 11.03 3.84 7.39
C GLY A 11 9.89 2.94 6.89
N LEU A 12 10.18 1.79 6.28
CA LEU A 12 9.14 0.92 5.71
C LEU A 12 8.20 0.36 6.79
N SER A 13 8.73 -0.01 7.95
CA SER A 13 7.92 -0.52 9.08
C SER A 13 6.92 0.52 9.57
N ALA A 14 7.38 1.75 9.84
CA ALA A 14 6.54 2.86 10.24
C ALA A 14 5.48 3.22 9.18
N LEU A 15 5.83 3.07 7.89
CA LEU A 15 4.88 3.23 6.79
C LEU A 15 3.79 2.14 6.84
N LEU A 16 4.16 0.87 7.05
CA LEU A 16 3.21 -0.24 7.16
C LEU A 16 2.26 -0.08 8.36
N GLU A 17 2.80 0.32 9.52
CA GLU A 17 1.97 0.64 10.68
C GLU A 17 0.99 1.77 10.38
N LYS A 18 1.44 2.82 9.67
CA LYS A 18 0.58 3.93 9.26
C LYS A 18 -0.52 3.52 8.28
N ILE A 19 -0.22 2.59 7.37
CA ILE A 19 -1.20 2.02 6.43
C ILE A 19 -2.25 1.20 7.17
N GLY A 20 -1.83 0.34 8.11
CA GLY A 20 -2.74 -0.51 8.89
C GLY A 20 -3.59 0.25 9.91
N SER A 21 -3.09 1.37 10.43
CA SER A 21 -3.77 2.17 11.46
C SER A 21 -4.70 3.26 10.92
N LYS A 22 -4.51 3.72 9.67
CA LYS A 22 -5.29 4.83 9.10
C LYS A 22 -6.30 4.33 8.05
N PRO A 23 -7.61 4.36 8.34
CA PRO A 23 -8.65 4.02 7.36
C PRO A 23 -8.53 4.86 6.08
N GLY A 24 -8.74 4.22 4.93
CA GLY A 24 -8.67 4.88 3.63
C GLY A 24 -7.29 5.45 3.28
N PHE A 25 -6.21 5.00 3.93
CA PHE A 25 -4.85 5.48 3.62
C PHE A 25 -4.55 5.36 2.12
N ILE A 26 -4.82 4.20 1.53
CA ILE A 26 -4.54 3.94 0.11
C ILE A 26 -5.31 4.89 -0.80
N ASP A 27 -6.60 5.10 -0.54
CA ASP A 27 -7.47 5.98 -1.33
C ASP A 27 -7.04 7.46 -1.23
N ASN A 28 -6.62 7.88 -0.03
CA ASN A 28 -6.22 9.26 0.25
C ASN A 28 -4.80 9.61 -0.23
N HIS A 29 -4.02 8.63 -0.71
CA HIS A 29 -2.65 8.86 -1.20
C HIS A 29 -2.52 8.53 -2.71
N ILE A 30 -3.61 8.71 -3.46
CA ILE A 30 -3.59 8.65 -4.92
C ILE A 30 -3.15 10.03 -5.46
N PRO A 31 -2.00 10.13 -6.14
CA PRO A 31 -1.56 11.40 -6.71
C PRO A 31 -2.49 11.85 -7.85
N HIS A 32 -3.18 12.99 -7.66
CA HIS A 32 -4.11 13.55 -8.64
C HIS A 32 -3.47 14.53 -9.63
N HIS A 33 -2.21 14.91 -9.41
CA HIS A 33 -1.53 15.93 -10.17
C HIS A 33 -0.16 15.45 -10.61
N ARG A 34 0.21 15.76 -11.86
CA ARG A 34 1.59 15.58 -12.32
C ARG A 34 2.44 16.71 -11.76
N VAL A 35 3.60 16.37 -11.23
CA VAL A 35 4.58 17.33 -10.73
C VAL A 35 5.87 17.19 -11.53
N SER A 36 6.59 18.30 -11.73
CA SER A 36 7.96 18.24 -12.25
C SER A 36 8.85 17.80 -11.09
N GLU A 37 9.40 16.60 -11.19
CA GLU A 37 10.34 16.06 -10.22
C GLU A 37 11.77 16.48 -10.58
N GLY A 38 12.68 16.39 -9.60
CA GLY A 38 14.12 16.52 -9.83
C GLY A 38 14.69 15.23 -10.41
N ALA A 39 15.41 14.46 -9.61
CA ALA A 39 15.85 13.13 -9.96
C ALA A 39 14.70 12.11 -9.82
N PHE A 40 14.50 11.28 -10.86
CA PHE A 40 13.51 10.22 -10.89
C PHE A 40 14.16 8.86 -11.17
N GLY A 41 13.99 7.90 -10.27
CA GLY A 41 14.56 6.56 -10.38
C GLY A 41 13.65 5.49 -9.79
N ILE A 42 13.21 4.55 -10.62
CA ILE A 42 12.49 3.35 -10.22
C ILE A 42 13.32 2.13 -10.63
N PRO A 43 13.66 1.22 -9.70
CA PRO A 43 14.41 0.02 -10.03
C PRO A 43 13.56 -0.92 -10.91
N LYS A 44 14.22 -1.63 -11.83
CA LYS A 44 13.58 -2.74 -12.54
C LYS A 44 13.60 -3.97 -11.64
N PHE A 45 12.43 -4.51 -11.33
CA PHE A 45 12.31 -5.74 -10.54
C PHE A 45 11.38 -6.74 -11.23
N LYS A 46 11.63 -8.03 -10.97
CA LYS A 46 10.75 -9.15 -11.36
C LYS A 46 10.81 -10.20 -10.27
N PHE A 47 9.66 -10.63 -9.77
CA PHE A 47 9.59 -11.69 -8.78
C PHE A 47 8.24 -12.40 -8.86
N SER A 48 8.18 -13.57 -8.22
CA SER A 48 6.98 -14.33 -7.93
C SER A 48 7.04 -14.74 -6.48
N PHE A 49 5.91 -14.73 -5.79
CA PHE A 49 5.82 -15.20 -4.42
C PHE A 49 4.64 -16.15 -4.29
N GLU A 50 4.75 -17.09 -3.37
CA GLU A 50 3.72 -18.06 -3.02
C GLU A 50 3.69 -18.15 -1.50
N PHE A 51 2.49 -18.23 -0.94
CA PHE A 51 2.29 -18.42 0.49
C PHE A 51 0.93 -19.06 0.73
N GLU A 52 0.79 -19.74 1.86
CA GLU A 52 -0.48 -20.28 2.29
C GLU A 52 -1.25 -19.22 3.09
N ALA A 53 -2.29 -18.64 2.48
CA ALA A 53 -3.11 -17.63 3.13
C ALA A 53 -3.83 -18.14 4.39
N SER A 54 -4.05 -19.46 4.48
CA SER A 54 -4.74 -20.08 5.62
C SER A 54 -3.99 -19.87 6.93
N ASP A 55 -2.67 -19.94 6.91
CA ASP A 55 -1.83 -19.78 8.11
C ASP A 55 -1.93 -18.36 8.65
N VAL A 56 -1.74 -17.37 7.77
CA VAL A 56 -1.81 -15.93 8.14
C VAL A 56 -3.21 -15.56 8.64
N LEU A 57 -4.26 -16.04 7.97
CA LEU A 57 -5.64 -15.73 8.35
C LEU A 57 -6.01 -16.34 9.70
N LYS A 58 -5.56 -17.57 10.01
CA LYS A 58 -5.74 -18.18 11.33
C LYS A 58 -5.02 -17.39 12.42
N ASP A 59 -3.80 -16.94 12.17
CA ASP A 59 -3.03 -16.10 13.10
C ASP A 59 -3.70 -14.75 13.36
N MET A 60 -4.41 -14.20 12.35
CA MET A 60 -5.26 -13.02 12.49
C MET A 60 -6.60 -13.28 13.21
N GLY A 61 -6.86 -14.52 13.64
CA GLY A 61 -8.09 -14.93 14.31
C GLY A 61 -9.22 -15.38 13.38
N LEU A 62 -9.02 -15.36 12.06
CA LEU A 62 -9.98 -15.85 11.06
C LEU A 62 -9.82 -17.36 10.87
N THR A 63 -10.24 -18.13 11.87
CA THR A 63 -10.12 -19.60 11.88
C THR A 63 -11.36 -20.31 11.34
N SER A 64 -12.53 -19.68 11.38
CA SER A 64 -13.82 -20.31 11.04
C SER A 64 -13.93 -20.83 9.60
N PRO A 65 -13.38 -20.20 8.54
CA PRO A 65 -13.45 -20.75 7.20
C PRO A 65 -12.61 -22.03 7.02
N PHE A 66 -11.71 -22.32 7.97
CA PHE A 66 -10.74 -23.42 7.91
C PHE A 66 -11.05 -24.55 8.90
N THR A 67 -12.14 -24.42 9.67
CA THR A 67 -12.67 -25.48 10.53
C THR A 67 -13.99 -25.98 9.97
N ARG A 68 -14.30 -27.26 10.16
CA ARG A 68 -15.56 -27.84 9.66
C ARG A 68 -16.70 -27.49 10.62
N GLY A 69 -17.34 -26.34 10.40
CA GLY A 69 -18.49 -25.88 11.20
C GLY A 69 -19.02 -24.51 10.80
N GLU A 70 -20.33 -24.47 10.54
CA GLU A 70 -21.30 -23.41 10.25
C GLU A 70 -20.82 -21.94 10.16
N GLY A 71 -21.06 -21.34 8.99
CA GLY A 71 -20.73 -19.96 8.66
C GLY A 71 -21.66 -18.92 9.31
N THR A 72 -21.10 -17.72 9.49
CA THR A 72 -21.81 -16.53 9.98
C THR A 72 -21.47 -15.36 9.06
N GLU A 73 -22.48 -14.78 8.41
CA GLU A 73 -22.35 -13.54 7.64
C GLU A 73 -22.51 -12.32 8.57
N ALA A 74 -21.65 -11.31 8.41
CA ALA A 74 -21.79 -10.02 9.07
C ALA A 74 -21.62 -8.87 8.06
N ALA A 75 -22.55 -7.91 8.10
CA ALA A 75 -22.57 -6.72 7.25
C ALA A 75 -21.98 -5.49 7.98
N ALA A 76 -21.30 -4.61 7.25
CA ALA A 76 -20.70 -3.37 7.77
C ALA A 76 -21.40 -2.12 7.18
N VAL A 77 -21.37 -1.00 7.93
CA VAL A 77 -21.96 0.31 7.56
C VAL A 77 -20.88 1.40 7.66
N SER A 78 -20.95 2.44 6.81
CA SER A 78 -19.90 3.47 6.62
C SER A 78 -20.39 4.91 6.87
N PHE A 79 -19.46 5.82 7.22
CA PHE A 79 -19.61 7.29 7.21
C PHE A 79 -18.29 7.96 6.77
N ALA A 80 -18.38 9.09 6.05
CA ALA A 80 -17.23 9.91 5.65
C ALA A 80 -17.60 11.41 5.65
N ASP A 81 -16.67 12.27 6.05
CA ASP A 81 -16.73 13.74 5.93
C ASP A 81 -15.50 14.28 5.16
N ILE A 82 -15.73 15.28 4.31
CA ILE A 82 -14.76 15.91 3.40
C ILE A 82 -14.23 17.21 4.01
N LEU A 83 -12.89 17.39 4.02
CA LEU A 83 -12.27 18.73 4.09
C LEU A 83 -11.06 18.78 3.15
N THR A 84 -11.07 19.74 2.22
CA THR A 84 -9.97 20.10 1.32
C THR A 84 -9.20 21.30 1.88
N CYS A 85 -7.87 21.31 1.73
CA CYS A 85 -6.98 22.41 2.14
C CYS A 85 -5.94 22.71 1.03
N PRO A 86 -5.36 23.93 0.99
CA PRO A 86 -4.82 24.54 -0.23
C PRO A 86 -3.39 24.10 -0.58
N ALA A 87 -3.02 24.33 -1.84
CA ALA A 87 -1.75 23.93 -2.45
C ALA A 87 -0.53 24.71 -1.89
N TYR A 88 0.39 23.99 -1.26
CA TYR A 88 1.75 24.46 -0.96
C TYR A 88 2.62 24.24 -2.20
N GLN A 89 3.13 25.32 -2.80
CA GLN A 89 4.22 25.21 -3.78
C GLN A 89 5.53 24.93 -3.04
N SER A 90 5.92 23.65 -3.02
CA SER A 90 7.21 23.20 -2.49
C SER A 90 8.19 22.93 -3.63
N ARG A 91 9.49 22.99 -3.27
CA ARG A 91 10.63 22.62 -4.12
C ARG A 91 10.37 21.26 -4.79
N LYS A 92 10.82 21.10 -6.05
CA LYS A 92 10.65 19.87 -6.82
C LYS A 92 11.20 18.68 -6.01
N PRO A 93 10.36 17.71 -5.62
CA PRO A 93 10.84 16.54 -4.89
C PRO A 93 11.64 15.62 -5.82
N ASP A 94 12.66 14.98 -5.27
CA ASP A 94 13.32 13.83 -5.90
C ASP A 94 12.55 12.57 -5.52
N PHE A 95 12.42 11.64 -6.46
CA PHE A 95 11.81 10.33 -6.23
C PHE A 95 12.79 9.25 -6.71
N ILE A 96 13.59 8.72 -5.77
CA ILE A 96 14.60 7.70 -6.06
C ILE A 96 14.31 6.50 -5.14
N ALA A 97 13.74 5.44 -5.71
CA ALA A 97 13.43 4.22 -4.97
C ALA A 97 14.68 3.32 -4.79
N ASP A 98 15.69 3.85 -4.08
CA ASP A 98 16.98 3.20 -3.78
C ASP A 98 16.99 2.37 -2.48
N HIS A 99 15.85 2.28 -1.79
CA HIS A 99 15.68 1.61 -0.50
C HIS A 99 14.27 0.99 -0.38
N PRO A 100 13.97 0.20 0.68
CA PRO A 100 12.73 -0.57 0.76
C PRO A 100 11.46 0.27 0.60
N PHE A 101 10.55 -0.20 -0.27
CA PHE A 101 9.28 0.48 -0.53
C PHE A 101 8.11 -0.51 -0.61
N LEU A 102 6.90 0.01 -0.42
CA LEU A 102 5.65 -0.72 -0.70
C LEU A 102 5.15 -0.33 -2.09
N PHE A 103 4.54 -1.26 -2.83
CA PHE A 103 3.83 -0.97 -4.06
C PHE A 103 2.43 -1.59 -4.08
N THR A 104 1.53 -0.97 -4.85
CA THR A 104 0.20 -1.52 -5.14
C THR A 104 -0.10 -1.46 -6.64
N VAL A 105 -0.79 -2.48 -7.14
CA VAL A 105 -1.46 -2.46 -8.45
C VAL A 105 -2.95 -2.40 -8.16
N ARG A 106 -3.58 -1.33 -8.62
CA ARG A 106 -4.99 -1.03 -8.38
C ARG A 106 -5.67 -0.69 -9.70
N GLU A 107 -6.93 -1.06 -9.83
CA GLU A 107 -7.82 -0.53 -10.85
C GLU A 107 -8.46 0.77 -10.34
N ASP A 108 -8.18 1.89 -11.01
CA ASP A 108 -8.56 3.21 -10.48
C ASP A 108 -10.07 3.48 -10.50
N LYS A 109 -10.83 2.83 -11.38
CA LYS A 109 -12.29 3.03 -11.47
C LYS A 109 -13.04 2.41 -10.32
N SER A 110 -12.70 1.17 -9.97
CA SER A 110 -13.35 0.41 -8.90
C SER A 110 -12.69 0.63 -7.54
N GLY A 111 -11.43 1.07 -7.53
CA GLY A 111 -10.59 1.11 -6.33
C GLY A 111 -10.06 -0.25 -5.89
N VAL A 112 -10.31 -1.32 -6.65
CA VAL A 112 -9.86 -2.67 -6.30
C VAL A 112 -8.34 -2.77 -6.38
N VAL A 113 -7.71 -3.20 -5.29
CA VAL A 113 -6.27 -3.54 -5.26
C VAL A 113 -6.11 -4.97 -5.75
N VAL A 114 -5.43 -5.12 -6.90
CA VAL A 114 -5.14 -6.40 -7.54
C VAL A 114 -3.89 -7.04 -6.96
N PHE A 115 -2.86 -6.23 -6.71
CA PHE A 115 -1.62 -6.67 -6.07
C PHE A 115 -1.16 -5.65 -5.03
N MET A 116 -0.56 -6.15 -3.96
CA MET A 116 0.16 -5.35 -2.96
C MET A 116 1.40 -6.13 -2.55
N GLY A 117 2.53 -5.44 -2.39
CA GLY A 117 3.76 -6.08 -1.97
C GLY A 117 4.84 -5.08 -1.58
N GLN A 118 5.90 -5.61 -0.98
CA GLN A 118 7.09 -4.86 -0.58
C GLN A 118 8.28 -5.26 -1.43
N ALA A 119 9.08 -4.28 -1.87
CA ALA A 119 10.38 -4.50 -2.48
C ALA A 119 11.45 -4.17 -1.44
N LEU A 120 11.99 -5.20 -0.77
CA LEU A 120 12.95 -5.02 0.34
C LEU A 120 14.38 -4.79 -0.15
N ASP A 121 14.73 -5.29 -1.33
CA ASP A 121 16.05 -5.11 -1.92
C ASP A 121 15.91 -4.65 -3.38
N PRO A 122 15.82 -3.33 -3.62
CA PRO A 122 15.67 -2.79 -4.96
C PRO A 122 16.93 -2.92 -5.84
N SER A 123 18.05 -3.40 -5.29
CA SER A 123 19.31 -3.56 -6.01
C SER A 123 19.52 -4.95 -6.61
N LYS A 124 18.66 -5.92 -6.28
CA LYS A 124 18.75 -7.29 -6.80
C LYS A 124 17.92 -7.46 -8.08
N HIS A 125 18.59 -7.87 -9.16
CA HIS A 125 18.01 -8.21 -10.46
C HIS A 125 17.91 -9.72 -10.67
#